data_AF-A0A956YRH6-F1
#
_entry.id   AF-A0A956YRH6-F1
#
_cell.length_a   1.000
_cell.length_b   1.000
_cell.length_c   1.000
_cell.angle_alpha   90.00
_cell.angle_beta   90.00
_cell.angle_gamma   90.00
#
_symmetry.space_group_name_H-M   'P 1'
#
loop_
_entity.id
_entity.type
_entity.pdbx_description
1 polymer ?
#
loop_
_entity_poly.entity_id
_entity_poly.type
_entity_poly.pdbx_seq_one_letter_code
_entity_poly.pdbx_strand_id
1 'polypeptide(L)'
;MRPEHNSLANAPLDDLLKILLRQFRRPLAGRDIQLTDADIETLAQNIYARAPETPLQAAVRVGIADAVAESEAVLARWHLTFEQALRTEMGAVPGWETTAEFLAIAEEKTNAELRIAVGAALLAALGDLHHAGKLISLYEHDPLDTDALIGKRLLSFALEINAEAADWPQRARARLAAQSPPNA
;
A
#
# COMPACT_ATOMS: atom_id res chain seq x y z
N MET A 1 1.12 -3.52 21.13
CA MET A 1 -0.25 -2.98 21.08
C MET A 1 -0.41 -2.37 19.69
N ARG A 2 -1.09 -3.07 18.76
CA ARG A 2 -1.39 -2.48 17.43
C ARG A 2 -2.42 -1.38 17.68
N PRO A 3 -2.21 -0.13 17.24
CA PRO A 3 -3.27 0.87 17.28
C PRO A 3 -4.49 0.30 16.55
N GLU A 4 -5.68 0.44 17.15
CA GLU A 4 -6.90 -0.16 16.63
C GLU A 4 -7.13 0.31 15.20
N HIS A 5 -7.17 -0.64 14.27
CA HIS A 5 -7.17 -0.40 12.82
C HIS A 5 -8.36 0.51 12.38
N ASN A 6 -9.51 0.47 13.07
CA ASN A 6 -10.64 1.40 12.87
C ASN A 6 -10.32 2.88 13.18
N SER A 7 -9.36 3.15 14.07
CA SER A 7 -8.93 4.53 14.38
C SER A 7 -8.10 5.12 13.22
N LEU A 8 -7.39 4.28 12.46
CA LEU A 8 -6.52 4.71 11.37
C LEU A 8 -7.30 5.16 10.14
N ALA A 9 -8.45 4.52 9.87
CA ALA A 9 -9.33 4.89 8.77
C ALA A 9 -9.84 6.34 8.89
N ASN A 10 -9.95 6.89 10.09
CA ASN A 10 -10.45 8.25 10.34
C ASN A 10 -9.38 9.24 10.84
N ALA A 11 -8.15 8.78 11.06
CA ALA A 11 -7.06 9.63 11.53
C ALA A 11 -6.75 10.76 10.52
N PRO A 12 -6.28 11.95 10.97
CA PRO A 12 -5.74 12.97 10.09
C PRO A 12 -4.73 12.39 9.09
N LEU A 13 -4.75 12.91 7.86
CA LEU A 13 -3.97 12.31 6.77
C LEU A 13 -2.46 12.34 7.04
N ASP A 14 -1.97 13.41 7.66
CA ASP A 14 -0.57 13.55 8.05
C ASP A 14 -0.18 12.53 9.14
N ASP A 15 -1.05 12.28 10.13
CA ASP A 15 -0.81 11.26 11.14
C ASP A 15 -0.83 9.85 10.55
N LEU A 16 -1.75 9.59 9.62
CA LEU A 16 -1.77 8.34 8.87
C LEU A 16 -0.46 8.13 8.10
N LEU A 17 0.02 9.14 7.38
CA LEU A 17 1.30 9.07 6.66
C LEU A 17 2.47 8.75 7.58
N LYS A 18 2.56 9.40 8.75
CA LYS A 18 3.62 9.12 9.74
C LYS A 18 3.56 7.67 10.21
N ILE A 19 2.37 7.15 10.48
CA ILE A 19 2.18 5.75 10.92
C ILE A 19 2.64 4.77 9.84
N LEU A 20 2.23 4.97 8.59
CA LEU A 20 2.61 4.08 7.49
C LEU A 20 4.11 4.16 7.19
N LEU A 21 4.71 5.36 7.21
CA LEU A 21 6.16 5.53 7.06
C LEU A 21 6.94 4.81 8.18
N ARG A 22 6.44 4.83 9.42
CA ARG A 22 7.04 4.06 10.53
C ARG A 22 7.02 2.56 10.29
N GLN A 23 5.96 2.02 9.67
CA GLN A 23 5.89 0.60 9.32
C GLN A 23 6.97 0.20 8.29
N PHE A 24 7.34 1.12 7.40
CA PHE A 24 8.37 0.89 6.38
C PHE A 24 9.82 1.14 6.85
N ARG A 25 10.05 1.59 8.10
CA ARG A 25 11.41 1.79 8.63
C ARG A 25 12.33 0.58 8.44
N ARG A 26 11.87 -0.61 8.85
CA ARG A 26 12.68 -1.84 8.76
C ARG A 26 12.92 -2.26 7.30
N PRO A 27 11.88 -2.33 6.43
CA PRO A 27 12.09 -2.57 5.00
C PRO A 27 13.08 -1.60 4.34
N LEU A 28 13.00 -0.30 4.68
CA LEU A 28 13.87 0.73 4.12
C LEU A 28 15.30 0.66 4.68
N ALA A 29 15.47 0.36 5.96
CA ALA A 29 16.77 0.18 6.57
C ALA A 29 17.57 -0.97 5.93
N GLY A 30 16.89 -2.03 5.48
CA GLY A 30 17.51 -3.12 4.71
C GLY A 30 18.02 -2.70 3.32
N ARG A 31 17.75 -1.46 2.90
CA ARG A 31 18.17 -0.84 1.63
C ARG A 31 19.02 0.42 1.87
N ASP A 32 19.65 0.51 3.04
CA ASP A 32 20.47 1.65 3.46
C ASP A 32 19.72 3.00 3.57
N ILE A 33 18.39 2.97 3.66
CA ILE A 33 17.56 4.16 3.89
C ILE A 33 17.13 4.19 5.36
N GLN A 34 17.87 4.96 6.17
CA GLN A 34 17.58 5.14 7.59
C GLN A 34 16.65 6.33 7.80
N LEU A 35 15.42 6.09 8.27
CA LEU A 35 14.47 7.15 8.60
C LEU A 35 14.44 7.42 10.11
N THR A 36 14.88 8.60 10.52
CA THR A 36 14.68 9.12 11.88
C THR A 36 13.23 9.54 12.10
N ASP A 37 12.84 9.89 13.34
CA ASP A 37 11.48 10.39 13.58
C ASP A 37 11.29 11.76 12.92
N ALA A 38 12.33 12.60 12.92
CA ALA A 38 12.31 13.89 12.24
C ALA A 38 12.13 13.77 10.72
N ASP A 39 12.75 12.76 10.10
CA ASP A 39 12.57 12.48 8.68
C ASP A 39 11.12 12.09 8.36
N ILE A 40 10.51 11.25 9.21
CA ILE A 40 9.12 10.82 9.03
C ILE A 40 8.16 11.99 9.16
N GLU A 41 8.34 12.85 10.18
CA GLU A 41 7.53 14.05 10.35
C GLU A 41 7.64 14.98 9.13
N THR A 42 8.87 15.21 8.65
CA THR A 42 9.15 16.07 7.51
C THR A 42 8.59 15.49 6.21
N LEU A 43 8.77 14.19 5.97
CA LEU A 43 8.23 13.51 4.78
C LEU A 43 6.71 13.55 4.77
N ALA A 44 6.05 13.24 5.90
CA ALA A 44 4.59 13.29 5.99
C ALA A 44 4.05 14.70 5.72
N GLN A 45 4.70 15.73 6.28
CA GLN A 45 4.34 17.13 6.01
C GLN A 45 4.54 17.51 4.54
N ASN A 46 5.67 17.14 3.95
CA ASN A 46 5.96 17.43 2.53
C ASN A 46 4.95 16.75 1.60
N ILE A 47 4.62 15.49 1.86
CA ILE A 47 3.59 14.74 1.11
C ILE A 47 2.24 15.45 1.26
N TYR A 48 1.82 15.74 2.50
CA TYR A 48 0.53 16.38 2.78
C TYR A 48 0.41 17.77 2.11
N ALA A 49 1.48 18.57 2.17
CA ALA A 49 1.56 19.89 1.57
C ALA A 49 1.79 19.86 0.05
N ARG A 50 1.98 18.67 -0.55
CA ARG A 50 2.38 18.49 -1.96
C ARG A 50 3.62 19.32 -2.32
N ALA A 51 4.58 19.37 -1.40
CA ALA A 51 5.84 20.05 -1.61
C ALA A 51 6.62 19.38 -2.76
N PRO A 52 7.52 20.13 -3.45
CA PRO A 52 8.41 19.54 -4.43
C PRO A 52 9.20 18.35 -3.86
N GLU A 53 9.39 17.33 -4.67
CA GLU A 53 10.08 16.11 -4.25
C GLU A 53 11.52 16.40 -3.81
N THR A 54 11.89 15.83 -2.67
CA THR A 54 13.26 15.86 -2.15
C THR A 54 14.03 14.58 -2.52
N PRO A 55 15.38 14.58 -2.49
CA PRO A 55 16.16 13.37 -2.73
C PRO A 55 15.82 12.22 -1.77
N LEU A 56 15.55 12.52 -0.50
CA LEU A 56 15.13 11.52 0.48
C LEU A 56 13.76 10.93 0.12
N GLN A 57 12.82 11.77 -0.31
CA GLN A 57 11.49 11.32 -0.74
C GLN A 57 11.59 10.41 -1.98
N ALA A 58 12.43 10.76 -2.95
CA ALA A 58 12.69 9.92 -4.11
C ALA A 58 13.30 8.55 -3.72
N ALA A 59 14.27 8.54 -2.79
CA ALA A 59 14.87 7.31 -2.28
C ALA A 59 13.84 6.43 -1.53
N VAL A 60 13.00 7.05 -0.70
CA VAL A 60 11.90 6.37 0.01
C VAL A 60 10.90 5.77 -0.99
N ARG A 61 10.50 6.50 -2.04
CA ARG A 61 9.63 5.98 -3.09
C ARG A 61 10.23 4.72 -3.72
N VAL A 62 11.48 4.78 -4.17
CA VAL A 62 12.16 3.62 -4.77
C VAL A 62 12.23 2.45 -3.78
N GLY A 63 12.64 2.70 -2.53
CA GLY A 63 12.75 1.65 -1.52
C GLY A 63 11.41 0.99 -1.15
N ILE A 64 10.31 1.75 -1.16
CA ILE A 64 8.96 1.19 -0.97
C ILE A 64 8.56 0.35 -2.18
N ALA A 65 8.81 0.82 -3.42
CA ALA A 65 8.52 0.07 -4.64
C ALA A 65 9.26 -1.28 -4.67
N ASP A 66 10.54 -1.30 -4.29
CA ASP A 66 11.31 -2.53 -4.17
C ASP A 66 10.73 -3.49 -3.12
N ALA A 67 10.27 -2.97 -1.98
CA ALA A 67 9.66 -3.78 -0.92
C ALA A 67 8.29 -4.35 -1.33
N VAL A 68 7.54 -3.62 -2.15
CA VAL A 68 6.31 -4.12 -2.80
C VAL A 68 6.68 -5.24 -3.77
N ALA A 69 7.66 -5.04 -4.65
CA ALA A 69 8.08 -6.04 -5.63
C ALA A 69 8.59 -7.34 -4.96
N GLU A 70 9.34 -7.25 -3.86
CA GLU A 70 9.74 -8.42 -3.06
C GLU A 70 8.53 -9.19 -2.52
N SER A 71 7.50 -8.47 -2.08
CA SER A 71 6.28 -9.09 -1.55
C SER A 71 5.44 -9.72 -2.66
N GLU A 72 5.42 -9.13 -3.86
CA GLU A 72 4.83 -9.77 -5.04
C GLU A 72 5.59 -11.04 -5.42
N ALA A 73 6.91 -11.03 -5.34
CA ALA A 73 7.73 -12.23 -5.60
C ALA A 73 7.46 -13.36 -4.59
N VAL A 74 7.12 -13.02 -3.34
CA VAL A 74 6.65 -14.00 -2.34
C VAL A 74 5.33 -14.64 -2.80
N LEU A 75 4.33 -13.83 -3.16
CA LEU A 75 3.05 -14.35 -3.67
C LEU A 75 3.20 -15.20 -4.94
N ALA A 76 4.12 -14.81 -5.81
CA ALA A 76 4.42 -15.53 -7.05
C ALA A 76 4.95 -16.96 -6.83
N ARG A 77 5.50 -17.28 -5.65
CA ARG A 77 5.89 -18.66 -5.29
C ARG A 77 4.70 -19.63 -5.26
N TRP A 78 3.51 -19.10 -5.00
CA TRP A 78 2.25 -19.85 -5.07
C TRP A 78 1.48 -19.59 -6.38
N HIS A 79 2.13 -18.98 -7.38
CA HIS A 79 1.53 -18.58 -8.65
C HIS A 79 0.36 -17.59 -8.51
N LEU A 80 0.39 -16.75 -7.48
CA LEU A 80 -0.64 -15.76 -7.21
C LEU A 80 -0.15 -14.35 -7.55
N THR A 81 -0.97 -13.58 -8.27
CA THR A 81 -0.88 -12.12 -8.23
C THR A 81 -1.48 -11.60 -6.91
N PHE A 82 -1.26 -10.33 -6.58
CA PHE A 82 -1.89 -9.70 -5.41
C PHE A 82 -3.42 -9.84 -5.43
N GLU A 83 -4.07 -9.56 -6.56
CA GLU A 83 -5.52 -9.64 -6.71
C GLU A 83 -6.05 -11.07 -6.59
N GLN A 84 -5.27 -12.06 -7.05
CA GLN A 84 -5.60 -13.46 -6.86
C GLN A 84 -5.42 -13.87 -5.40
N ALA A 85 -4.35 -13.42 -4.74
CA ALA A 85 -4.05 -13.74 -3.35
C ALA A 85 -5.17 -13.27 -2.41
N LEU A 86 -5.69 -12.04 -2.61
CA LEU A 86 -6.85 -11.53 -1.85
C LEU A 86 -8.06 -12.48 -1.91
N ARG A 87 -8.32 -13.09 -3.07
CA ARG A 87 -9.48 -13.97 -3.29
C ARG A 87 -9.19 -15.44 -2.98
N THR A 88 -7.93 -15.80 -2.77
CA THR A 88 -7.52 -17.18 -2.56
C THR A 88 -7.59 -17.49 -1.07
N GLU A 89 -8.55 -18.31 -0.69
CA GLU A 89 -8.63 -18.86 0.66
C GLU A 89 -7.38 -19.68 0.99
N MET A 90 -7.00 -19.67 2.27
CA MET A 90 -5.74 -20.30 2.68
C MET A 90 -5.70 -21.81 2.41
N GLY A 91 -6.86 -22.49 2.44
CA GLY A 91 -6.96 -23.91 2.09
C GLY A 91 -6.68 -24.22 0.61
N ALA A 92 -6.73 -23.22 -0.27
CA ALA A 92 -6.45 -23.36 -1.71
C ALA A 92 -4.99 -23.02 -2.08
N VAL A 93 -4.19 -22.53 -1.14
CA VAL A 93 -2.75 -22.27 -1.36
C VAL A 93 -2.00 -23.60 -1.27
N PRO A 94 -1.19 -23.97 -2.29
CA PRO A 94 -0.46 -25.23 -2.28
C PRO A 94 0.78 -25.18 -1.37
N GLY A 95 1.34 -26.36 -1.06
CA GLY A 95 2.68 -26.46 -0.46
C GLY A 95 2.73 -26.69 1.05
N TRP A 96 1.62 -27.04 1.69
CA TRP A 96 1.59 -27.50 3.09
C TRP A 96 1.07 -28.93 3.17
N GLU A 97 1.68 -29.74 4.04
CA GLU A 97 1.22 -31.08 4.41
C GLU A 97 0.86 -31.14 5.90
N THR A 98 1.43 -30.23 6.69
CA THR A 98 1.23 -30.14 8.13
C THR A 98 0.55 -28.82 8.52
N THR A 99 -0.10 -28.80 9.69
CA THR A 99 -0.66 -27.56 10.25
C THR A 99 0.41 -26.50 10.50
N ALA A 100 1.65 -26.90 10.83
CA ALA A 100 2.74 -25.95 11.04
C ALA A 100 3.13 -25.22 9.75
N GLU A 101 3.22 -25.94 8.63
CA GLU A 101 3.47 -25.34 7.31
C GLU A 101 2.31 -24.48 6.85
N PHE A 102 1.06 -24.93 7.08
CA PHE A 102 -0.12 -24.13 6.79
C PHE A 102 -0.07 -22.77 7.48
N LEU A 103 0.25 -22.74 8.78
CA LEU A 103 0.36 -21.50 9.55
C LEU A 103 1.53 -20.62 9.08
N ALA A 104 2.67 -21.21 8.75
CA ALA A 104 3.82 -20.47 8.24
C ALA A 104 3.53 -19.81 6.88
N ILE A 105 2.90 -20.54 5.96
CA ILE A 105 2.49 -20.02 4.65
C ILE A 105 1.41 -18.95 4.81
N ALA A 106 0.44 -19.16 5.71
CA ALA A 106 -0.59 -18.17 5.98
C ALA A 106 0.02 -16.85 6.49
N GLU A 107 0.95 -16.93 7.43
CA GLU A 107 1.68 -15.76 7.93
C GLU A 107 2.48 -15.06 6.82
N GLU A 108 3.21 -15.83 5.99
CA GLU A 108 3.99 -15.27 4.90
C GLU A 108 3.11 -14.58 3.85
N LYS A 109 2.00 -15.21 3.44
CA LYS A 109 0.99 -14.64 2.52
C LYS A 109 0.39 -13.35 3.08
N THR A 110 -0.13 -13.38 4.31
CA THR A 110 -0.75 -12.20 4.93
C THR A 110 0.25 -11.05 5.11
N ASN A 111 1.50 -11.35 5.49
CA ASN A 111 2.54 -10.33 5.59
C ASN A 111 2.90 -9.71 4.23
N ALA A 112 2.92 -10.52 3.16
CA ALA A 112 3.15 -10.03 1.81
C ALA A 112 1.99 -9.14 1.34
N GLU A 113 0.74 -9.57 1.54
CA GLU A 113 -0.45 -8.79 1.19
C GLU A 113 -0.50 -7.45 1.91
N LEU A 114 -0.25 -7.44 3.23
CA LEU A 114 -0.21 -6.22 4.03
C LEU A 114 0.88 -5.26 3.53
N ARG A 115 2.09 -5.78 3.25
CA ARG A 115 3.19 -4.94 2.75
C ARG A 115 2.88 -4.34 1.38
N ILE A 116 2.24 -5.11 0.49
CA ILE A 116 1.79 -4.62 -0.82
C ILE A 116 0.72 -3.54 -0.65
N ALA A 117 -0.29 -3.77 0.18
CA ALA A 117 -1.39 -2.82 0.40
C ALA A 117 -0.88 -1.47 0.93
N VAL A 118 -0.11 -1.50 2.04
CA VAL A 118 0.43 -0.27 2.65
C VAL A 118 1.46 0.39 1.73
N GLY A 119 2.32 -0.40 1.09
CA GLY A 119 3.33 0.11 0.16
C GLY A 119 2.70 0.81 -1.04
N ALA A 120 1.69 0.20 -1.67
CA ALA A 120 0.94 0.82 -2.77
C ALA A 120 0.25 2.12 -2.33
N ALA A 121 -0.29 2.17 -1.11
CA ALA A 121 -0.96 3.35 -0.58
C ALA A 121 0.02 4.51 -0.33
N LEU A 122 1.20 4.23 0.24
CA LEU A 122 2.28 5.20 0.41
C LEU A 122 2.85 5.68 -0.94
N LEU A 123 3.04 4.77 -1.90
CA LEU A 123 3.50 5.11 -3.24
C LEU A 123 2.54 6.05 -3.94
N ALA A 124 1.22 5.78 -3.86
CA ALA A 124 0.21 6.69 -4.39
C ALA A 124 0.33 8.09 -3.75
N ALA A 125 0.48 8.18 -2.43
CA ALA A 125 0.67 9.46 -1.74
C ALA A 125 1.97 10.19 -2.15
N LEU A 126 3.03 9.43 -2.48
CA LEU A 126 4.30 9.93 -3.02
C LEU A 126 4.24 10.29 -4.52
N GLY A 127 3.06 10.18 -5.15
CA GLY A 127 2.85 10.49 -6.57
C GLY A 127 3.14 9.34 -7.53
N ASP A 128 3.44 8.14 -7.02
CA ASP A 128 3.64 6.94 -7.83
C ASP A 128 2.35 6.12 -7.92
N LEU A 129 1.73 6.15 -9.10
CA LEU A 129 0.45 5.51 -9.34
C LEU A 129 0.55 4.15 -10.05
N HIS A 130 1.77 3.60 -10.25
CA HIS A 130 1.94 2.30 -10.91
C HIS A 130 1.18 1.16 -10.22
N HIS A 131 0.95 1.28 -8.90
CA HIS A 131 0.22 0.28 -8.11
C HIS A 131 -1.22 0.69 -7.74
N ALA A 132 -1.74 1.79 -8.30
CA ALA A 132 -3.08 2.27 -7.98
C ALA A 132 -4.18 1.22 -8.25
N GLY A 133 -4.00 0.37 -9.26
CA GLY A 133 -4.92 -0.75 -9.56
C GLY A 133 -5.04 -1.77 -8.41
N LYS A 134 -3.97 -1.97 -7.64
CA LYS A 134 -3.95 -2.83 -6.46
C LYS A 134 -4.84 -2.27 -5.35
N LEU A 135 -4.80 -0.96 -5.12
CA LEU A 135 -5.63 -0.28 -4.11
C LEU A 135 -7.12 -0.34 -4.47
N ILE A 136 -7.44 -0.21 -5.76
CA ILE A 136 -8.82 -0.38 -6.24
C ILE A 136 -9.28 -1.83 -6.04
N SER A 137 -8.43 -2.81 -6.38
CA SER A 137 -8.75 -4.23 -6.20
C SER A 137 -8.91 -4.63 -4.73
N LEU A 138 -8.09 -4.04 -3.84
CA LEU A 138 -8.20 -4.21 -2.39
C LEU A 138 -9.55 -3.70 -1.88
N TYR A 139 -9.94 -2.49 -2.27
CA TYR A 139 -11.24 -1.92 -1.89
C TYR A 139 -12.43 -2.72 -2.45
N GLU A 140 -12.34 -3.22 -3.68
CA GLU A 140 -13.40 -4.03 -4.26
C GLU A 140 -13.51 -5.42 -3.64
N HIS A 141 -12.42 -5.94 -3.06
CA HIS A 141 -12.42 -7.20 -2.36
C HIS A 141 -13.12 -7.11 -1.00
N ASP A 142 -12.76 -6.12 -0.18
CA ASP A 142 -13.43 -5.83 1.09
C ASP A 142 -13.44 -4.31 1.37
N PRO A 143 -14.56 -3.61 1.09
CA PRO A 143 -14.67 -2.16 1.32
C PRO A 143 -14.62 -1.74 2.79
N LEU A 144 -14.81 -2.69 3.72
CA LEU A 144 -14.83 -2.43 5.17
C LEU A 144 -13.48 -2.75 5.81
N ASP A 145 -12.58 -3.41 5.09
CA ASP A 145 -11.22 -3.66 5.54
C ASP A 145 -10.47 -2.34 5.78
N THR A 146 -9.63 -2.31 6.81
CA THR A 146 -8.91 -1.09 7.17
C THR A 146 -7.88 -0.70 6.10
N ASP A 147 -7.16 -1.66 5.54
CA ASP A 147 -6.14 -1.38 4.53
C ASP A 147 -6.80 -0.91 3.22
N ALA A 148 -7.98 -1.46 2.89
CA ALA A 148 -8.84 -0.94 1.83
C ALA A 148 -9.23 0.53 2.05
N LEU A 149 -9.69 0.89 3.25
CA LEU A 149 -10.07 2.26 3.59
C LEU A 149 -8.87 3.22 3.55
N ILE A 150 -7.71 2.80 4.08
CA ILE A 150 -6.46 3.56 4.01
C ILE A 150 -6.04 3.78 2.55
N GLY A 151 -6.02 2.71 1.75
CA GLY A 151 -5.69 2.75 0.33
C GLY A 151 -6.62 3.68 -0.45
N LYS A 152 -7.92 3.60 -0.19
CA LYS A 152 -8.94 4.50 -0.75
C LYS A 152 -8.66 5.95 -0.40
N ARG A 153 -8.35 6.27 0.85
CA ARG A 153 -8.06 7.65 1.29
C ARG A 153 -6.81 8.21 0.64
N LEU A 154 -5.71 7.46 0.63
CA LEU A 154 -4.45 7.93 0.05
C LEU A 154 -4.48 8.01 -1.48
N LEU A 155 -5.16 7.07 -2.14
CA LEU A 155 -5.38 7.18 -3.58
C LEU A 155 -6.30 8.36 -3.92
N SER A 156 -7.33 8.61 -3.11
CA SER A 156 -8.21 9.79 -3.30
C SER A 156 -7.45 11.10 -3.14
N PHE A 157 -6.55 11.16 -2.14
CA PHE A 157 -5.63 12.28 -1.98
C PHE A 157 -4.76 12.43 -3.23
N ALA A 158 -4.07 11.39 -3.68
CA ALA A 158 -3.19 11.44 -4.84
C ALA A 158 -3.92 11.87 -6.13
N LEU A 159 -5.13 11.37 -6.36
CA LEU A 159 -5.94 11.62 -7.54
C LEU A 159 -6.78 12.90 -7.48
N GLU A 160 -6.85 13.54 -6.32
CA GLU A 160 -7.69 14.71 -6.04
C GLU A 160 -9.18 14.43 -6.31
N ILE A 161 -9.66 13.28 -5.83
CA ILE A 161 -11.08 12.87 -5.94
C ILE A 161 -11.72 12.74 -4.57
N ASN A 162 -13.06 12.83 -4.51
CA ASN A 162 -13.81 12.64 -3.27
C ASN A 162 -13.79 11.15 -2.86
N ALA A 163 -13.22 10.85 -1.69
CA ALA A 163 -13.22 9.51 -1.12
C ALA A 163 -14.65 9.02 -0.81
N GLU A 164 -15.57 9.89 -0.39
CA GLU A 164 -16.93 9.49 0.01
C GLU A 164 -17.90 9.28 -1.16
N ALA A 165 -17.40 9.34 -2.40
CA ALA A 165 -18.22 9.07 -3.57
C ALA A 165 -18.69 7.61 -3.61
N ALA A 166 -19.99 7.39 -3.81
CA ALA A 166 -20.56 6.04 -3.95
C ALA A 166 -19.97 5.27 -5.15
N ASP A 167 -19.60 5.99 -6.20
CA ASP A 167 -18.94 5.52 -7.43
C ASP A 167 -17.41 5.68 -7.38
N TRP A 168 -16.82 5.65 -6.17
CA TRP A 168 -15.38 5.87 -5.97
C TRP A 168 -14.47 5.01 -6.87
N PRO A 169 -14.67 3.67 -7.01
CA PRO A 169 -13.81 2.86 -7.88
C PRO A 169 -13.83 3.33 -9.34
N GLN A 170 -15.00 3.74 -9.85
CA GLN A 170 -15.16 4.23 -11.22
C GLN A 170 -14.44 5.57 -11.41
N ARG A 171 -14.56 6.48 -10.44
CA ARG A 171 -13.85 7.77 -10.46
C ARG A 171 -12.34 7.61 -10.41
N ALA A 172 -11.83 6.72 -9.56
CA ALA A 172 -10.41 6.43 -9.46
C ALA A 172 -9.85 5.92 -10.81
N ARG A 173 -10.53 4.94 -11.43
CA ARG A 173 -10.17 4.42 -12.76
C ARG A 173 -10.20 5.49 -13.84
N ALA A 174 -11.26 6.29 -13.89
CA ALA A 174 -11.40 7.36 -14.87
C ALA A 174 -10.27 8.40 -14.75
N ARG A 175 -9.90 8.76 -13.52
CA ARG A 175 -8.82 9.71 -13.25
C ARG A 175 -7.44 9.15 -13.62
N LEU A 176 -7.18 7.87 -13.34
CA LEU A 176 -5.96 7.19 -13.75
C LEU A 176 -5.82 7.10 -15.28
N ALA A 177 -6.91 6.76 -15.97
CA ALA A 177 -6.94 6.71 -17.43
C ALA A 177 -6.68 8.09 -18.06
N ALA A 178 -7.17 9.17 -17.45
CA ALA A 178 -6.92 10.53 -17.91
C ALA A 178 -5.49 11.04 -17.68
N GLN A 179 -4.70 10.39 -16.81
CA GLN A 179 -3.29 10.75 -16.54
C GLN A 179 -2.30 9.97 -17.40
N SER A 180 -2.73 8.85 -17.99
CA SER A 180 -1.93 8.13 -18.98
C SER A 180 -2.01 8.90 -20.30
N PRO A 181 -0.91 9.46 -20.85
CA PRO A 181 -0.98 10.10 -22.15
C PRO A 181 -1.49 9.08 -23.19
N PRO A 182 -2.34 9.49 -24.15
CA PRO A 182 -2.60 8.64 -25.30
C PRO A 182 -1.24 8.38 -25.97
N ASN A 183 -0.87 7.10 -26.13
CA ASN A 183 0.36 6.68 -26.78
C ASN A 183 0.69 7.60 -27.97
N ALA A 184 1.78 8.35 -27.86
CA ALA A 184 2.39 9.08 -28.97
C ALA A 184 3.45 8.19 -29.63
#